data_AF-A0A920W038-F1
#
_entry.id   AF-A0A920W038-F1
#
_cell.length_a   1.000
_cell.length_b   1.000
_cell.length_c   1.000
_cell.angle_alpha   90.00
_cell.angle_beta   90.00
_cell.angle_gamma   90.00
#
_symmetry.space_group_name_H-M   'P 1'
#
loop_
_entity.id
_entity.type
_entity.pdbx_description
1 polymer ?
#
loop_
_entity_poly.entity_id
_entity_poly.type
_entity_poly.pdbx_seq_one_letter_code
_entity_poly.pdbx_strand_id
1 'polypeptide(L)'
;MNAASLEIFYPETGRTEAISQISNWSATWHHSHIYEPDVAPLVPTGAVLVLKQWYDNTADNPNNPDPDQWVFGGSRTADEMPHAWIAITHLDDEGYEELLVERKEKEHVLWQETISKTRNPNLASNGSLISLR
;
A
#
# COMPACT_ATOMS: atom_id res chain seq x y z
N MET A 1 1.96 -2.14 -18.00
CA MET A 1 1.48 -2.44 -16.61
C MET A 1 -0.01 -2.13 -16.47
N ASN A 2 -0.80 -2.92 -15.73
CA ASN A 2 -2.21 -2.64 -15.39
C ASN A 2 -2.47 -2.53 -13.87
N ALA A 3 -1.64 -3.17 -13.06
CA ALA A 3 -1.74 -3.15 -11.60
C ALA A 3 -0.36 -3.23 -10.96
N ALA A 4 -0.25 -2.76 -9.73
CA ALA A 4 0.95 -2.87 -8.92
C ALA A 4 0.61 -3.00 -7.43
N SER A 5 1.47 -3.69 -6.67
CA SER A 5 1.41 -3.72 -5.20
C SER A 5 2.76 -3.42 -4.59
N LEU A 6 2.72 -2.79 -3.42
CA LEU A 6 3.84 -2.62 -2.51
C LEU A 6 3.52 -3.41 -1.24
N GLU A 7 4.45 -4.28 -0.85
CA GLU A 7 4.33 -5.16 0.30
C GLU A 7 5.59 -5.05 1.16
N ILE A 8 5.47 -5.38 2.45
CA ILE A 8 6.60 -5.60 3.35
C ILE A 8 6.67 -7.09 3.66
N PHE A 9 7.81 -7.70 3.37
CA PHE A 9 8.14 -9.04 3.80
C PHE A 9 9.03 -8.98 5.05
N TYR A 10 8.67 -9.77 6.06
CA TYR A 10 9.38 -9.86 7.34
C TYR A 10 10.11 -11.21 7.41
N PRO A 11 11.42 -11.29 7.11
CA PRO A 11 12.13 -12.56 7.01
C PRO A 11 12.11 -13.40 8.28
N GLU A 12 12.11 -12.76 9.45
CA GLU A 12 12.10 -13.44 10.76
C GLU A 12 10.83 -14.26 10.99
N THR A 13 9.69 -13.79 10.48
CA THR A 13 8.39 -14.46 10.66
C THR A 13 7.90 -15.16 9.41
N GLY A 14 8.48 -14.85 8.24
CA GLY A 14 7.98 -15.27 6.94
C GLY A 14 6.67 -14.59 6.52
N ARG A 15 6.19 -13.60 7.27
CA ARG A 15 4.94 -12.89 6.99
C ARG A 15 5.16 -11.84 5.90
N THR A 16 4.15 -11.68 5.05
CA THR A 16 4.05 -10.56 4.12
C THR A 16 2.84 -9.70 4.47
N GLU A 17 3.02 -8.39 4.47
CA GLU A 17 2.00 -7.40 4.73
C GLU A 17 1.79 -6.54 3.49
N ALA A 18 0.54 -6.42 3.03
CA ALA A 18 0.18 -5.55 1.92
C ALA A 18 0.06 -4.12 2.41
N ILE A 19 0.72 -3.19 1.73
CA ILE A 19 0.83 -1.78 2.14
C ILE A 19 0.10 -0.87 1.17
N SER A 20 0.27 -1.11 -0.13
CA SER A 20 -0.40 -0.33 -1.17
C SER A 20 -0.75 -1.19 -2.35
N GLN A 21 -1.81 -0.82 -3.06
CA GLN A 21 -2.18 -1.46 -4.31
C GLN A 21 -2.82 -0.46 -5.27
N ILE A 22 -2.49 -0.61 -6.55
CA ILE A 22 -3.16 0.06 -7.67
C ILE A 22 -3.71 -1.06 -8.57
N SER A 23 -5.03 -1.09 -8.80
CA SER A 23 -5.70 -2.19 -9.52
C SER A 23 -6.23 -1.82 -10.92
N ASN A 24 -6.07 -0.56 -11.34
CA ASN A 24 -6.48 -0.08 -12.66
C ASN A 24 -5.62 1.12 -13.08
N TRP A 25 -4.33 0.86 -13.22
CA TRP A 25 -3.35 1.89 -13.57
C TRP A 25 -3.38 2.21 -15.06
N SER A 26 -3.11 3.47 -15.42
CA SER A 26 -2.95 3.92 -16.80
C SER A 26 -1.62 4.65 -16.98
N ALA A 27 -0.87 4.31 -18.03
CA ALA A 27 0.37 4.99 -18.39
C ALA A 27 0.16 6.46 -18.80
N THR A 28 -1.07 6.86 -19.11
CA THR A 28 -1.41 8.24 -19.44
C THR A 28 -1.44 9.17 -18.23
N TRP A 29 -1.50 8.63 -17.00
CA TRP A 29 -1.61 9.42 -15.78
C TRP A 29 -0.75 8.85 -14.65
N HIS A 30 0.32 9.56 -14.30
CA HIS A 30 1.19 9.23 -13.18
C HIS A 30 0.87 10.17 -12.01
N HIS A 31 0.54 9.61 -10.84
CA HIS A 31 0.27 10.38 -9.64
C HIS A 31 1.01 9.81 -8.44
N SER A 32 1.36 10.68 -7.50
CA SER A 32 1.94 10.27 -6.23
C SER A 32 0.83 9.88 -5.26
N HIS A 33 0.92 8.69 -4.67
CA HIS A 33 0.07 8.29 -3.55
C HIS A 33 0.85 8.56 -2.26
N ILE A 34 0.47 9.63 -1.57
CA ILE A 34 1.12 10.08 -0.34
C ILE A 34 0.29 9.59 0.84
N TYR A 35 0.93 8.92 1.80
CA TYR A 35 0.29 8.53 3.05
C TYR A 35 0.11 9.72 3.97
N GLU A 36 -0.99 9.74 4.73
CA GLU A 36 -1.10 10.62 5.88
C GLU A 36 -0.04 10.22 6.93
N PRO A 37 0.50 11.19 7.71
CA PRO A 37 1.64 10.94 8.60
C PRO A 37 1.44 9.82 9.63
N ASP A 38 0.21 9.63 10.11
CA ASP A 38 -0.17 8.66 11.14
C ASP A 38 -0.35 7.23 10.61
N VAL A 39 -0.58 7.07 9.29
CA VAL A 39 -0.76 5.77 8.63
C VAL A 39 0.38 5.41 7.66
N ALA A 40 1.35 6.31 7.49
CA ALA A 40 2.55 6.04 6.69
C ALA A 40 3.30 4.81 7.27
N PRO A 41 3.65 3.78 6.49
CA PRO A 41 4.21 2.53 7.01
C PRO A 41 5.51 2.74 7.81
N LEU A 42 5.59 2.13 8.99
CA LEU A 42 6.82 2.05 9.78
C LEU A 42 7.52 0.72 9.49
N VAL A 43 8.69 0.79 8.87
CA VAL A 43 9.42 -0.38 8.39
C VAL A 43 10.61 -0.65 9.33
N PRO A 44 10.64 -1.77 10.06
CA PRO A 44 11.75 -2.08 10.95
C PRO A 44 12.99 -2.52 10.15
N THR A 45 14.16 -2.40 10.79
CA THR A 45 15.42 -2.93 10.24
C THR A 45 15.29 -4.42 9.92
N GLY A 46 15.77 -4.83 8.75
CA GLY A 46 15.73 -6.22 8.29
C GLY A 46 14.45 -6.61 7.54
N ALA A 47 13.41 -5.77 7.53
CA ALA A 47 12.26 -5.96 6.65
C ALA A 47 12.63 -5.67 5.18
N VAL A 48 11.88 -6.27 4.25
CA VAL A 48 12.14 -6.20 2.81
C VAL A 48 10.93 -5.61 2.10
N LEU A 49 11.12 -4.53 1.34
CA LEU A 49 10.08 -4.02 0.45
C LEU A 49 9.98 -4.90 -0.80
N VAL A 50 8.77 -5.36 -1.11
CA VAL A 50 8.47 -6.17 -2.28
C VAL A 50 7.53 -5.40 -3.19
N LEU A 51 7.98 -5.16 -4.42
CA LEU A 51 7.19 -4.54 -5.47
C LEU A 51 6.74 -5.63 -6.45
N LYS A 52 5.44 -5.68 -6.73
CA LYS A 52 4.87 -6.54 -7.76
C LYS A 52 4.15 -5.68 -8.78
N GLN A 53 4.34 -6.00 -10.05
CA GLN A 53 3.68 -5.32 -11.15
C GLN A 53 3.10 -6.37 -12.09
N TRP A 54 1.86 -6.13 -12.50
CA TRP A 54 1.13 -6.97 -13.42
C TRP A 54 1.02 -6.27 -14.77
N TYR A 55 1.14 -7.07 -15.82
CA TYR A 55 1.15 -6.62 -17.20
C TYR A 55 0.03 -7.34 -17.93
N ASP A 56 -0.72 -6.59 -18.73
CA ASP A 56 -1.81 -7.12 -19.54
C ASP A 56 -1.40 -7.05 -21.01
N ASN A 57 -0.99 -8.21 -21.54
CA ASN A 57 -0.63 -8.37 -22.95
C ASN A 57 -1.76 -8.99 -23.77
N THR A 58 -3.00 -8.97 -23.28
CA THR A 58 -4.15 -9.51 -24.03
C THR A 58 -4.48 -8.62 -25.24
N ALA A 59 -5.14 -9.20 -26.25
CA ALA A 59 -5.61 -8.48 -27.43
C ALA A 59 -6.73 -7.47 -27.14
N ASP A 60 -7.40 -7.61 -26.00
CA ASP A 60 -8.49 -6.72 -25.57
C ASP A 60 -7.98 -5.44 -24.87
N ASN A 61 -6.67 -5.35 -24.56
CA ASN A 61 -6.07 -4.16 -23.97
C ASN A 61 -5.82 -3.10 -25.06
N PRO A 62 -6.57 -1.99 -25.11
CA PRO A 62 -6.41 -0.96 -26.15
C PRO A 62 -5.07 -0.23 -26.08
N ASN A 63 -4.35 -0.33 -24.95
CA ASN A 63 -3.02 0.25 -24.79
C ASN A 63 -1.90 -0.70 -25.25
N ASN A 64 -2.24 -1.93 -25.65
CA ASN A 64 -1.30 -2.89 -26.19
C ASN A 64 -1.36 -2.89 -27.74
N PRO A 65 -0.37 -2.30 -28.44
CA PRO A 65 -0.42 -2.16 -29.89
C PRO A 65 -0.23 -3.50 -30.63
N ASP A 66 0.41 -4.49 -30.01
CA ASP A 66 0.65 -5.81 -30.61
C ASP A 66 0.76 -6.92 -29.52
N PRO A 67 -0.32 -7.68 -29.27
CA PRO A 67 -0.34 -8.71 -28.23
C PRO A 67 0.52 -9.95 -28.53
N ASP A 68 0.94 -10.13 -29.78
CA ASP A 68 1.77 -11.26 -30.18
C ASP A 68 3.27 -10.96 -30.03
N GLN A 69 3.65 -9.70 -29.77
CA GLN A 69 5.04 -9.32 -29.56
C GLN A 69 5.51 -9.65 -28.14
N TRP A 70 6.73 -10.17 -28.07
CA TRP A 70 7.41 -10.32 -26.81
C TRP A 70 8.00 -8.98 -26.35
N VAL A 71 7.56 -8.50 -25.20
CA VAL A 71 8.03 -7.25 -24.61
C VAL A 71 9.04 -7.53 -23.50
N PHE A 72 10.14 -6.78 -23.50
CA PHE A 72 11.22 -6.88 -22.51
C PHE A 72 11.37 -5.59 -21.72
N GLY A 73 12.11 -5.66 -20.61
CA GLY A 73 12.53 -4.48 -19.88
C GLY A 73 13.55 -3.64 -20.67
N GLY A 74 13.36 -2.32 -20.75
CA GLY A 74 14.25 -1.45 -21.51
C GLY A 74 13.87 0.03 -21.45
N SER A 75 14.57 0.87 -22.21
CA SER A 75 14.38 2.33 -22.19
C SER A 75 13.65 2.88 -23.42
N ARG A 76 13.31 2.04 -24.40
CA ARG A 76 12.58 2.48 -25.59
C ARG A 76 11.08 2.56 -25.28
N THR A 77 10.34 3.32 -26.08
CA THR A 77 8.87 3.40 -25.96
C THR A 77 8.17 2.05 -26.09
N ALA A 78 8.75 1.11 -26.83
CA ALA A 78 8.21 -0.24 -27.01
C ALA A 78 8.67 -1.24 -25.93
N ASP A 79 9.56 -0.83 -25.02
CA ASP A 79 10.00 -1.66 -23.90
C ASP A 79 9.15 -1.36 -22.66
N GLU A 80 9.08 -2.31 -21.73
CA GLU A 80 8.45 -2.10 -20.42
C GLU A 80 9.45 -1.55 -19.39
N MET A 81 8.94 -0.75 -18.46
CA MET A 81 9.75 -0.16 -17.39
C MET A 81 9.14 -0.46 -16.02
N PRO A 82 9.56 -1.53 -15.33
CA PRO A 82 9.15 -1.75 -13.96
C PRO A 82 9.81 -0.72 -13.05
N HIS A 83 9.04 0.27 -12.61
CA HIS A 83 9.55 1.35 -11.77
C HIS A 83 8.52 1.76 -10.71
N ALA A 84 8.99 2.02 -9.48
CA ALA A 84 8.22 2.70 -8.44
C ALA A 84 9.09 3.80 -7.80
N TRP A 85 8.56 5.01 -7.71
CA TRP A 85 9.18 6.10 -6.96
C TRP A 85 8.71 6.01 -5.51
N ILE A 86 9.65 5.79 -4.58
CA ILE A 86 9.37 5.64 -3.16
C ILE A 86 10.14 6.72 -2.40
N ALA A 87 9.41 7.60 -1.71
CA ALA A 87 10.00 8.54 -0.77
C ALA A 87 10.15 7.87 0.59
N ILE A 88 11.33 7.97 1.20
CA ILE A 88 11.67 7.33 2.47
C ILE A 88 12.20 8.40 3.43
N THR A 89 11.67 8.41 4.65
CA THR A 89 12.24 9.16 5.77
C THR A 89 12.98 8.17 6.66
N HIS A 90 14.27 8.42 6.89
CA HIS A 90 15.06 7.63 7.83
C HIS A 90 14.82 8.11 9.26
N LEU A 91 14.59 7.17 10.16
CA LEU A 91 14.48 7.39 11.59
C LEU A 91 15.66 6.68 12.28
N ASP A 92 16.09 7.19 13.42
CA ASP A 92 16.88 6.42 14.37
C ASP A 92 15.97 5.52 15.21
N ASP A 93 16.59 4.65 16.02
CA ASP A 93 15.86 3.69 16.85
C ASP A 93 14.92 4.40 17.84
N GLU A 94 15.34 5.54 18.41
CA GLU A 94 14.52 6.31 19.35
C GLU A 94 13.27 6.88 18.67
N GLY A 95 13.41 7.57 17.53
CA GLY A 95 12.28 8.13 16.80
C GLY A 95 11.34 7.07 16.21
N TYR A 96 11.88 5.91 15.83
CA TYR A 96 11.08 4.77 15.39
C TYR A 96 10.20 4.21 16.52
N GLU A 97 10.80 3.97 17.69
CA GLU A 97 10.08 3.43 18.86
C GLU A 97 9.04 4.42 19.40
N GLU A 98 9.34 5.71 19.42
CA GLU A 98 8.39 6.75 19.82
C GLU A 98 7.13 6.71 18.95
N LEU A 99 7.29 6.71 17.62
CA LEU A 99 6.15 6.64 16.68
C LEU A 99 5.40 5.31 16.76
N LEU A 100 6.10 4.19 17.01
CA LEU A 100 5.46 2.90 17.21
C LEU A 100 4.54 2.90 18.44
N VAL A 101 5.01 3.43 19.56
CA VAL A 101 4.22 3.52 20.80
C VAL A 101 3.03 4.44 20.58
N GLU A 102 3.26 5.64 20.04
CA GLU A 102 2.20 6.62 19.78
C GLU A 102 1.07 6.03 18.93
N ARG A 103 1.41 5.30 17.86
CA ARG A 103 0.42 4.69 16.96
C ARG A 103 -0.34 3.54 17.60
N LYS A 104 0.32 2.70 18.40
CA LYS A 104 -0.35 1.62 19.15
C LYS A 104 -1.34 2.17 20.17
N GLU A 105 -0.98 3.25 20.85
CA GLU A 105 -1.87 3.93 21.79
C GLU A 105 -3.09 4.53 21.10
N LYS A 106 -2.89 5.24 19.98
CA LYS A 106 -3.97 5.78 19.15
C LYS A 106 -4.92 4.68 18.67
N GLU A 107 -4.38 3.56 18.17
CA GLU A 107 -5.18 2.43 17.73
C GLU A 107 -6.01 1.85 18.88
N HIS A 108 -5.39 1.64 20.05
CA HIS A 108 -6.08 1.13 21.23
C HIS A 108 -7.22 2.05 21.70
N VAL A 109 -7.01 3.37 21.72
CA VAL A 109 -8.04 4.37 22.05
C VAL A 109 -9.20 4.29 21.05
N LEU A 110 -8.91 4.28 19.75
CA LEU A 110 -9.92 4.14 18.68
C LEU A 110 -10.74 2.85 18.81
N TRP A 111 -10.09 1.74 19.16
CA TRP A 111 -10.76 0.47 19.43
C TRP A 111 -11.70 0.55 20.63
N GLN A 112 -11.28 1.15 21.74
CA GLN A 112 -12.15 1.31 22.92
C GLN A 112 -13.36 2.20 22.63
N GLU A 113 -13.17 3.28 21.87
CA GLU A 113 -14.26 4.14 21.42
C GLU A 113 -15.25 3.36 20.54
N THR A 114 -14.75 2.55 19.60
CA THR A 114 -15.58 1.75 18.70
C THR A 114 -16.36 0.67 19.47
N ILE A 115 -15.73 0.00 20.45
CA ILE A 115 -16.39 -0.96 21.33
C ILE A 115 -17.47 -0.28 22.19
N SER A 116 -17.20 0.91 22.72
CA SER A 116 -18.19 1.64 23.52
C SER A 116 -19.41 2.05 22.69
N LYS A 117 -19.20 2.55 21.46
CA LYS A 117 -20.28 2.92 20.51
C LYS A 117 -21.09 1.73 20.06
N THR A 118 -20.46 0.57 19.83
CA THR A 118 -21.18 -0.67 19.47
C THR A 118 -21.97 -1.25 20.64
N ARG A 119 -21.47 -1.14 21.88
CA ARG A 119 -22.17 -1.62 23.10
C ARG A 119 -23.31 -0.73 23.56
N ASN A 120 -23.26 0.57 23.28
CA ASN A 120 -24.35 1.50 23.56
C ASN A 120 -24.64 2.36 22.32
N PRO A 121 -25.56 1.91 21.44
CA PRO A 121 -25.86 2.61 20.18
C PRO A 121 -26.43 4.02 20.38
N ASN A 122 -26.90 4.37 21.57
CA ASN A 122 -27.34 5.73 21.89
C ASN A 122 -26.18 6.74 22.03
N LEU A 123 -24.91 6.26 22.05
CA LEU A 123 -23.71 7.09 22.00
C LEU A 123 -23.23 7.37 20.56
N ALA A 124 -23.86 6.77 19.55
CA ALA A 124 -23.50 6.99 18.16
C ALA A 124 -24.15 8.28 17.62
N SER A 125 -23.46 9.41 17.75
CA SER A 125 -23.81 10.60 16.96
C SER A 125 -23.35 10.41 15.50
N ASN A 126 -24.32 10.33 14.59
CA ASN A 126 -24.24 10.54 13.12
C ASN A 126 -22.98 10.02 12.37
N GLY A 127 -22.57 8.77 12.58
CA GLY A 127 -21.52 8.13 11.77
C GLY A 127 -21.82 6.66 11.54
N SER A 128 -21.84 6.23 10.27
CA SER A 128 -22.19 4.88 9.84
C SER A 128 -21.33 3.82 10.54
N LEU A 129 -21.95 2.96 11.36
CA LEU A 129 -21.33 1.80 11.98
C LEU A 129 -21.25 0.68 10.94
N ILE A 130 -20.10 0.50 10.31
CA ILE A 130 -19.80 -0.74 9.57
C ILE A 130 -19.30 -1.76 10.60
N SER A 131 -20.20 -2.65 11.02
CA SER A 131 -19.87 -3.83 11.80
C SER A 131 -19.61 -4.99 10.84
N LEU A 132 -18.37 -5.48 10.77
CA LEU A 132 -18.04 -6.74 10.09
C LEU A 132 -18.05 -7.88 11.11
N ARG A 133 -18.71 -8.98 10.74
CA ARG A 133 -18.74 -10.25 11.49
C ARG A 133 -17.46 -11.04 11.27
#